data_AF-A0A8X6QSP4-F1
#
_entry.id   AF-A0A8X6QSP4-F1
#
_cell.length_a   1.000
_cell.length_b   1.000
_cell.length_c   1.000
_cell.angle_alpha   90.00
_cell.angle_beta   90.00
_cell.angle_gamma   90.00
#
_symmetry.space_group_name_H-M   'P 1'
#
loop_
_entity.id
_entity.type
_entity.pdbx_description
1 polymer ?
#
loop_
_entity_poly.entity_id
_entity_poly.type
_entity_poly.pdbx_seq_one_letter_code
_entity_poly.pdbx_strand_id
1 'polypeptide(L)'
;MAEGLIQCSLCPKTYTMNKNLYQHMRKVHNVKPQMKKKLRCPLDCEENFSSHKDLRKHLETLHKYVLEHVVHEFMNFDAFEEWKDDIEETSGHKYVSSSSEKILQTGEGKTYFFCHRSGVSKVDTTDQKSPKRYVSLKIGKECPSSMEVARSLSDGTVKVTFWKTHIGHKPEPKYASPRKKSRTKKLEKVDFNVCVVLPAAGIGERMGLEIPKQYISIHQKPIICYTVDAFLRVPFIRKVVVVAAPNSVDLMLQTVTEMCTLEGDKLLITEGAGARHQSIKSGLVALKSYCESLPEVVIIHDGVRPFFPNDIIGKVACAAKEHGAAGVTNPLISTVISVDNKGFLDTSLDRNQFRASEMPQAFQFDLLFKAYEESSTNDLENGTECLQLVQKYTNVKAKLLPVSSHLWKVTHHKDIYTAAAVLKETQTVAVISKESTSEFIPILKKSLANLFKTVHAVGKFSVPTLNKFSNIVQMYERENPYNVIEKMSSFQKLNQQTSIVHVFLNGFDSTINFLEFQKQVKICAKVLKLANVLVYFVFHEETDPTNSFEEMADMVKSLLFDSNPHISGSIFFS
;
A
#
# COMPACT_ATOMS: atom_id res chain seq x y z
N MET A 1 -42.02 34.87 27.26
CA MET A 1 -42.72 34.08 26.22
C MET A 1 -41.72 33.08 25.67
N ALA A 2 -42.03 31.78 25.72
CA ALA A 2 -41.08 30.73 25.32
C ALA A 2 -40.94 30.70 23.78
N GLU A 3 -39.98 31.45 23.26
CA GLU A 3 -39.63 31.43 21.84
C GLU A 3 -39.09 30.04 21.47
N GLY A 4 -39.75 29.37 20.52
CA GLY A 4 -39.22 28.15 19.89
C GLY A 4 -40.11 26.89 19.97
N LEU A 5 -41.29 26.94 20.59
CA LEU A 5 -42.23 25.82 20.56
C LEU A 5 -43.07 25.80 19.26
N ILE A 6 -43.10 24.65 18.60
CA ILE A 6 -43.80 24.38 17.35
C ILE A 6 -45.09 23.63 17.67
N GLN A 7 -46.24 24.26 17.45
CA GLN A 7 -47.55 23.66 17.71
C GLN A 7 -47.99 22.75 16.55
N CYS A 8 -48.66 21.63 16.88
CA CYS A 8 -49.33 20.81 15.88
C CYS A 8 -50.52 21.56 15.29
N SER A 9 -50.68 21.52 13.96
CA SER A 9 -51.81 22.16 13.28
C SER A 9 -53.15 21.44 13.48
N LEU A 10 -53.13 20.23 14.05
CA LEU A 10 -54.30 19.36 14.20
C LEU A 10 -54.66 19.08 15.66
N CYS A 11 -53.84 19.52 16.62
CA CYS A 11 -54.11 19.36 18.06
C CYS A 11 -53.30 20.37 18.91
N PRO A 12 -53.64 20.57 20.19
CA PRO A 12 -52.98 21.57 21.03
C PRO A 12 -51.55 21.19 21.50
N LYS A 13 -50.99 20.06 21.05
CA LYS A 13 -49.64 19.65 21.47
C LYS A 13 -48.55 20.51 20.82
N THR A 14 -47.58 20.91 21.63
CA THR A 14 -46.41 21.70 21.23
C THR A 14 -45.12 20.89 21.32
N TYR A 15 -44.17 21.17 20.42
CA TYR A 15 -42.91 20.44 20.31
C TYR A 15 -41.74 21.40 20.16
N THR A 16 -40.61 21.10 20.80
CA THR A 16 -39.36 21.87 20.65
C THR A 16 -38.63 21.61 19.34
N MET A 17 -38.92 20.48 18.67
CA MET A 17 -38.27 20.08 17.40
C MET A 17 -39.27 19.57 16.37
N ASN A 18 -39.08 19.96 15.10
CA ASN A 18 -39.90 19.48 13.96
C ASN A 18 -39.92 17.94 13.85
N LYS A 19 -38.83 17.25 14.21
CA LYS A 19 -38.78 15.78 14.21
C LYS A 19 -39.88 15.16 15.09
N ASN A 20 -40.10 15.73 16.28
CA ASN A 20 -41.06 15.22 17.26
C ASN A 20 -42.48 15.55 16.82
N LEU A 21 -42.70 16.75 16.28
CA LEU A 21 -43.97 17.13 15.65
C LEU A 21 -44.31 16.17 14.49
N TYR A 22 -43.34 15.86 13.62
CA TYR A 22 -43.59 14.98 12.47
C TYR A 22 -43.84 13.52 12.83
N GLN A 23 -43.23 13.04 13.91
CA GLN A 23 -43.55 11.71 14.45
C GLN A 23 -44.96 11.70 15.05
N HIS A 24 -45.34 12.76 15.76
CA HIS A 24 -46.68 12.92 16.30
C HIS A 24 -47.74 12.98 15.20
N MET A 25 -47.56 13.80 14.16
CA MET A 25 -48.50 13.91 13.05
C MET A 25 -48.70 12.56 12.34
N ARG A 26 -47.63 11.77 12.19
CA ARG A 26 -47.73 10.42 11.62
C ARG A 26 -48.45 9.43 12.53
N LYS A 27 -48.13 9.42 13.82
CA LYS A 27 -48.67 8.41 14.76
C LYS A 27 -50.10 8.71 15.22
N VAL A 28 -50.43 9.99 15.39
CA VAL A 28 -51.70 10.40 16.01
C VAL A 28 -52.71 10.87 14.97
N HIS A 29 -52.25 11.53 13.91
CA HIS A 29 -53.15 12.08 12.88
C HIS A 29 -53.09 11.30 11.56
N ASN A 30 -52.17 10.34 11.43
CA ASN A 30 -51.93 9.59 10.19
C ASN A 30 -51.63 10.50 8.97
N VAL A 31 -51.20 11.74 9.21
CA VAL A 31 -50.87 12.73 8.17
C VAL A 31 -49.36 12.73 7.93
N LYS A 32 -48.96 12.68 6.65
CA LYS A 32 -47.56 12.91 6.25
C LYS A 32 -47.27 14.42 6.28
N PRO A 33 -46.40 14.90 7.18
CA PRO A 33 -46.08 16.32 7.24
C PRO A 33 -45.27 16.76 6.02
N GLN A 34 -45.57 17.94 5.48
CA GLN A 34 -44.77 18.55 4.43
C GLN A 34 -43.38 18.91 4.97
N MET A 35 -42.34 18.36 4.34
CA MET A 35 -40.97 18.68 4.69
C MET A 35 -40.59 20.07 4.17
N LYS A 36 -39.86 20.85 4.98
CA LYS A 36 -39.29 22.12 4.52
C LYS A 36 -38.39 21.86 3.32
N LYS A 37 -38.74 22.42 2.16
CA LYS A 37 -37.93 22.42 0.94
C LYS A 37 -36.74 23.36 1.16
N LYS A 38 -35.52 22.83 1.26
CA LYS A 38 -34.31 23.59 1.63
C LYS A 38 -33.24 23.61 0.54
N LEU A 39 -33.32 22.67 -0.41
CA LEU A 39 -32.32 22.52 -1.46
C LEU A 39 -32.73 23.39 -2.64
N ARG A 40 -31.91 24.38 -2.98
CA ARG A 40 -32.17 25.28 -4.12
C ARG A 40 -31.55 24.72 -5.40
N CYS A 41 -32.29 24.81 -6.49
CA CYS A 41 -31.78 24.60 -7.85
C CYS A 41 -30.43 25.30 -8.05
N PRO A 42 -29.37 24.62 -8.55
CA PRO A 42 -28.06 25.24 -8.83
C PRO A 42 -28.09 26.20 -10.03
N LEU A 43 -29.11 26.10 -10.88
CA LEU A 43 -29.36 26.97 -12.02
C LEU A 43 -30.26 28.13 -11.60
N ASP A 44 -30.47 29.10 -12.48
CA ASP A 44 -31.33 30.27 -12.21
C ASP A 44 -32.81 29.92 -12.36
N CYS A 45 -33.24 28.95 -11.56
CA CYS A 45 -34.62 28.56 -11.38
C CYS A 45 -34.99 28.69 -9.90
N GLU A 46 -36.14 29.29 -9.57
CA GLU A 46 -36.52 29.58 -8.18
C GLU A 46 -37.10 28.36 -7.42
N GLU A 47 -36.92 27.16 -7.98
CA GLU A 47 -37.44 25.92 -7.42
C GLU A 47 -36.64 25.40 -6.21
N ASN A 48 -37.39 24.84 -5.26
CA ASN A 48 -36.86 24.31 -4.00
C ASN A 48 -37.27 22.84 -3.79
N PHE A 49 -36.36 22.04 -3.25
CA PHE A 49 -36.52 20.59 -3.10
C PHE A 49 -36.32 20.10 -1.67
N SER A 50 -36.98 18.99 -1.34
CA SER A 50 -36.86 18.28 -0.07
C SER A 50 -35.69 17.29 -0.03
N SER A 51 -35.25 16.78 -1.19
CA SER A 51 -34.19 15.77 -1.29
C SER A 51 -33.35 15.94 -2.55
N HIS A 52 -32.11 15.42 -2.54
CA HIS A 52 -31.25 15.40 -3.73
C HIS A 52 -31.87 14.57 -4.87
N LYS A 53 -32.67 13.55 -4.56
CA LYS A 53 -33.38 12.76 -5.56
C LYS A 53 -34.35 13.62 -6.37
N ASP A 54 -35.12 14.46 -5.68
CA ASP A 54 -36.09 15.37 -6.33
C ASP A 54 -35.37 16.44 -7.16
N LEU A 55 -34.26 16.99 -6.62
CA LEU A 55 -33.42 17.96 -7.33
C LEU A 55 -32.84 17.37 -8.63
N ARG A 56 -32.29 16.15 -8.59
CA ARG A 56 -31.73 15.48 -9.78
C ARG A 56 -32.78 15.24 -10.85
N LYS A 57 -33.94 14.73 -10.45
CA LYS A 57 -35.06 14.52 -11.37
C LYS A 57 -35.49 15.83 -12.04
N HIS A 58 -35.53 16.92 -11.28
CA HIS A 58 -35.82 18.24 -11.83
C HIS A 58 -34.75 18.71 -12.84
N LEU A 59 -33.46 18.53 -12.53
CA LEU A 59 -32.36 18.88 -13.44
C LEU A 59 -32.40 18.08 -14.75
N GLU A 60 -32.74 16.80 -14.70
CA GLU A 60 -32.88 15.94 -15.89
C GLU A 60 -34.12 16.30 -16.71
N THR A 61 -35.26 16.54 -16.06
CA THR A 61 -36.54 16.72 -16.76
C THR A 61 -36.74 18.13 -17.31
N LEU A 62 -36.47 19.16 -16.51
CA LEU A 62 -36.72 20.56 -16.87
C LEU A 62 -35.48 21.24 -17.44
N HIS A 63 -34.29 20.94 -16.90
CA HIS A 63 -33.04 21.53 -17.39
C HIS A 63 -32.28 20.65 -18.39
N LYS A 64 -32.79 19.45 -18.69
CA LYS A 64 -32.25 18.52 -19.69
C LYS A 64 -30.77 18.14 -19.47
N TYR A 65 -30.29 18.18 -18.24
CA TYR A 65 -28.95 17.70 -17.90
C TYR A 65 -28.91 16.17 -17.84
N VAL A 66 -27.81 15.58 -18.29
CA VAL A 66 -27.51 14.16 -18.07
C VAL A 66 -26.68 14.03 -16.81
N LEU A 67 -27.24 13.40 -15.77
CA LEU A 67 -26.56 13.19 -14.51
C LEU A 67 -26.00 11.77 -14.47
N GLU A 68 -24.68 11.67 -14.61
CA GLU A 68 -23.99 10.38 -14.59
C GLU A 68 -23.77 9.92 -13.14
N HIS A 69 -24.06 8.63 -12.91
CA HIS A 69 -23.71 7.96 -11.67
C HIS A 69 -23.06 6.62 -11.94
N VAL A 70 -22.22 6.20 -11.01
CA VAL A 70 -21.54 4.90 -11.02
C VAL A 70 -21.72 4.25 -9.65
N VAL A 71 -21.78 2.93 -9.64
CA VAL A 71 -21.85 2.15 -8.40
C VAL A 71 -20.52 1.44 -8.21
N HIS A 72 -19.91 1.63 -7.05
CA HIS A 72 -18.68 0.96 -6.64
C HIS A 72 -18.93 0.10 -5.42
N GLU A 73 -18.19 -1.00 -5.30
CA GLU A 73 -18.19 -1.86 -4.13
C GLU A 73 -16.75 -1.99 -3.62
N PHE A 74 -16.57 -1.81 -2.31
CA PHE A 74 -15.30 -1.81 -1.60
C PHE A 74 -15.33 -2.85 -0.49
N MET A 75 -14.17 -3.43 -0.20
CA MET A 75 -14.03 -4.48 0.83
C MET A 75 -14.28 -3.98 2.25
N ASN A 76 -13.95 -2.71 2.52
CA ASN A 76 -14.11 -2.07 3.81
C ASN A 76 -14.17 -0.55 3.63
N PHE A 77 -14.41 0.16 4.73
CA PHE A 77 -14.52 1.61 4.74
C PHE A 77 -13.19 2.32 4.42
N ASP A 78 -12.05 1.74 4.80
CA ASP A 78 -10.73 2.33 4.52
C ASP A 78 -10.44 2.33 3.01
N ALA A 79 -10.76 1.25 2.30
CA ALA A 79 -10.64 1.16 0.85
C ALA A 79 -11.55 2.17 0.12
N PHE A 80 -12.73 2.45 0.67
CA PHE A 80 -13.60 3.52 0.18
C PHE A 80 -12.95 4.91 0.40
N GLU A 81 -12.38 5.17 1.58
CA GLU A 81 -11.74 6.46 1.88
C GLU A 81 -10.52 6.70 0.99
N GLU A 82 -9.69 5.69 0.72
CA GLU A 82 -8.57 5.78 -0.22
C GLU A 82 -9.04 6.12 -1.66
N TRP A 83 -10.08 5.43 -2.14
CA TRP A 83 -10.68 5.72 -3.44
C TRP A 83 -11.29 7.13 -3.50
N LYS A 84 -11.98 7.54 -2.43
CA LYS A 84 -12.56 8.88 -2.33
C LYS A 84 -11.46 9.94 -2.38
N ASP A 85 -10.35 9.74 -1.69
CA ASP A 85 -9.20 10.66 -1.72
C ASP A 85 -8.62 10.80 -3.14
N ASP A 86 -8.49 9.71 -3.90
CA ASP A 86 -8.05 9.74 -5.30
C ASP A 86 -9.03 10.50 -6.21
N ILE A 87 -10.34 10.26 -6.04
CA ILE A 87 -11.38 11.01 -6.76
C ILE A 87 -11.33 12.50 -6.42
N GLU A 88 -11.10 12.86 -5.17
CA GLU A 88 -11.00 14.26 -4.75
C GLU A 88 -9.75 14.93 -5.32
N GLU A 89 -8.63 14.21 -5.39
CA GLU A 89 -7.39 14.70 -5.96
C GLU A 89 -7.47 14.88 -7.48
N THR A 90 -8.02 13.89 -8.20
CA THR A 90 -8.13 13.90 -9.66
C THR A 90 -9.19 14.87 -10.17
N SER A 91 -10.34 14.97 -9.49
CA SER A 91 -11.45 15.83 -9.92
C SER A 91 -11.33 17.28 -9.46
N GLY A 92 -10.50 17.57 -8.45
CA GLY A 92 -10.40 18.90 -7.84
C GLY A 92 -11.65 19.32 -7.05
N HIS A 93 -12.49 18.35 -6.66
CA HIS A 93 -13.68 18.56 -5.82
C HIS A 93 -13.53 17.80 -4.51
N LYS A 94 -14.16 18.28 -3.44
CA LYS A 94 -14.19 17.59 -2.13
C LYS A 94 -15.60 17.17 -1.75
N TYR A 95 -15.71 16.06 -1.02
CA TYR A 95 -16.94 15.48 -0.52
C TYR A 95 -16.91 15.41 1.01
N VAL A 96 -17.91 15.99 1.65
CA VAL A 96 -17.99 16.10 3.11
C VAL A 96 -19.28 15.46 3.61
N SER A 97 -19.17 14.68 4.68
CA SER A 97 -20.34 14.21 5.41
C SER A 97 -20.86 15.31 6.35
N SER A 98 -22.18 15.47 6.38
CA SER A 98 -22.87 16.43 7.27
C SER A 98 -23.59 15.76 8.43
N SER A 99 -23.55 14.42 8.51
CA SER A 99 -24.23 13.64 9.53
C SER A 99 -23.47 12.36 9.88
N SER A 100 -23.57 11.91 11.12
CA SER A 100 -23.11 10.59 11.54
C SER A 100 -23.81 9.48 10.75
N GLU A 101 -23.16 8.33 10.66
CA GLU A 101 -23.70 7.11 10.07
C GLU A 101 -25.07 6.76 10.68
N LYS A 102 -26.02 6.38 9.82
CA LYS A 102 -27.35 5.94 10.23
C LYS A 102 -27.44 4.43 10.09
N ILE A 103 -27.62 3.73 11.21
CA ILE A 103 -27.83 2.28 11.21
C ILE A 103 -29.29 1.99 10.85
N LEU A 104 -29.50 1.18 9.82
CA LEU A 104 -30.79 0.70 9.37
C LEU A 104 -31.15 -0.62 10.07
N GLN A 105 -32.45 -0.92 10.16
CA GLN A 105 -32.94 -2.19 10.70
C GLN A 105 -32.51 -3.41 9.86
N THR A 106 -32.09 -3.18 8.62
CA THR A 106 -31.56 -4.19 7.69
C THR A 106 -30.12 -4.62 8.01
N GLY A 107 -29.47 -4.03 9.03
CA GLY A 107 -28.07 -4.32 9.36
C GLY A 107 -27.05 -3.53 8.54
N GLU A 108 -27.47 -2.46 7.86
CA GLU A 108 -26.60 -1.59 7.07
C GLU A 108 -26.40 -0.22 7.74
N GLY A 109 -25.17 0.29 7.76
CA GLY A 109 -24.85 1.68 8.07
C GLY A 109 -24.89 2.55 6.82
N LYS A 110 -25.69 3.63 6.80
CA LYS A 110 -25.74 4.58 5.68
C LYS A 110 -25.13 5.92 6.03
N THR A 111 -24.21 6.39 5.19
CA THR A 111 -23.56 7.70 5.27
C THR A 111 -23.66 8.43 3.93
N TYR A 112 -23.87 9.74 3.96
CA TYR A 112 -23.98 10.56 2.76
C TYR A 112 -22.89 11.63 2.73
N PHE A 113 -22.15 11.70 1.63
CA PHE A 113 -21.15 12.73 1.39
C PHE A 113 -21.60 13.64 0.26
N PHE A 114 -21.56 14.94 0.47
CA PHE A 114 -22.00 15.94 -0.50
C PHE A 114 -20.82 16.81 -0.93
N CYS A 115 -20.86 17.33 -2.16
CA CYS A 115 -19.86 18.29 -2.62
C CYS A 115 -19.71 19.45 -1.61
N HIS A 116 -18.48 19.78 -1.23
CA HIS A 116 -18.20 20.80 -0.22
C HIS A 116 -18.70 22.20 -0.63
N ARG A 117 -18.91 22.46 -1.92
CA ARG A 117 -19.49 23.72 -2.43
C ARG A 117 -21.01 23.75 -2.36
N SER A 118 -21.66 22.61 -2.11
CA SER A 118 -23.12 22.49 -2.06
C SER A 118 -23.73 23.22 -0.86
N GLY A 119 -24.80 23.99 -1.09
CA GLY A 119 -25.60 24.65 -0.07
C GLY A 119 -25.21 26.10 0.21
N VAL A 120 -25.73 26.64 1.33
CA VAL A 120 -25.53 28.03 1.77
C VAL A 120 -24.51 28.08 2.90
N SER A 121 -23.70 29.14 2.96
CA SER A 121 -22.83 29.38 4.11
C SER A 121 -23.63 29.64 5.38
N LYS A 122 -23.21 29.07 6.51
CA LYS A 122 -23.69 29.50 7.82
C LYS A 122 -22.82 30.67 8.25
N VAL A 123 -23.34 31.90 8.14
CA VAL A 123 -22.72 33.05 8.79
C VAL A 123 -23.06 32.95 10.27
N ASP A 124 -22.06 32.70 11.11
CA ASP A 124 -22.22 32.75 12.56
C ASP A 124 -22.20 34.23 12.97
N THR A 125 -23.37 34.80 13.29
CA THR A 125 -23.50 36.21 13.66
C THR A 125 -23.15 36.49 15.13
N THR A 126 -22.60 35.52 15.85
CA THR A 126 -22.34 35.63 17.30
C THR A 126 -20.89 35.96 17.67
N ASP A 127 -19.95 35.97 16.73
CA ASP A 127 -18.53 36.19 17.02
C ASP A 127 -18.02 37.53 16.47
N GLN A 128 -18.12 38.59 17.28
CA GLN A 128 -17.53 39.91 17.00
C GLN A 128 -16.00 39.96 17.19
N LYS A 129 -15.31 38.82 17.36
CA LYS A 129 -13.86 38.78 17.60
C LYS A 129 -13.13 37.79 16.69
N SER A 130 -13.07 38.10 15.40
CA SER A 130 -11.86 38.02 14.54
C SER A 130 -12.24 37.97 13.05
N PRO A 131 -11.80 38.93 12.21
CA PRO A 131 -12.06 38.87 10.78
C PRO A 131 -11.01 37.96 10.10
N LYS A 132 -11.05 36.65 10.37
CA LYS A 132 -10.42 35.71 9.42
C LYS A 132 -11.40 35.56 8.26
N ARG A 133 -11.14 36.27 7.16
CA ARG A 133 -11.81 36.12 5.87
C ARG A 133 -11.67 34.67 5.36
N TYR A 134 -12.42 33.73 5.92
CA TYR A 134 -12.78 32.52 5.20
C TYR A 134 -13.94 32.88 4.30
N VAL A 135 -13.64 33.32 3.07
CA VAL A 135 -14.65 33.42 2.03
C VAL A 135 -15.24 32.03 1.85
N SER A 136 -16.53 31.89 2.17
CA SER A 136 -17.22 30.62 2.01
C SER A 136 -17.25 30.23 0.53
N LEU A 137 -16.69 29.08 0.20
CA LEU A 137 -16.62 28.54 -1.17
C LEU A 137 -17.95 27.90 -1.64
N LYS A 138 -18.97 27.94 -0.77
CA LYS A 138 -20.34 27.50 -1.03
C LYS A 138 -20.97 28.33 -2.16
N ILE A 139 -21.67 27.67 -3.08
CA ILE A 139 -22.31 28.33 -4.23
C ILE A 139 -23.67 28.97 -3.89
N GLY A 140 -24.14 28.83 -2.64
CA GLY A 140 -25.45 29.34 -2.22
C GLY A 140 -26.64 28.52 -2.72
N LYS A 141 -26.41 27.54 -3.58
CA LYS A 141 -27.39 26.62 -4.18
C LYS A 141 -26.91 25.16 -4.02
N GLU A 142 -27.73 24.18 -4.37
CA GLU A 142 -27.42 22.76 -4.14
C GLU A 142 -26.76 22.12 -5.37
N CYS A 143 -25.52 21.64 -5.21
CA CYS A 143 -24.82 20.84 -6.21
C CYS A 143 -25.39 19.41 -6.24
N PRO A 144 -25.72 18.83 -7.41
CA PRO A 144 -26.32 17.50 -7.48
C PRO A 144 -25.33 16.35 -7.19
N SER A 145 -24.03 16.62 -7.21
CA SER A 145 -22.98 15.63 -6.98
C SER A 145 -22.89 15.19 -5.52
N SER A 146 -22.91 13.88 -5.29
CA SER A 146 -22.84 13.27 -3.96
C SER A 146 -22.41 11.80 -4.01
N MET A 147 -22.02 11.25 -2.87
CA MET A 147 -21.81 9.81 -2.66
C MET A 147 -22.80 9.32 -1.60
N GLU A 148 -23.61 8.31 -1.94
CA GLU A 148 -24.36 7.52 -0.97
C GLU A 148 -23.54 6.26 -0.65
N VAL A 149 -23.17 6.09 0.62
CA VAL A 149 -22.29 5.03 1.11
C VAL A 149 -23.10 4.13 2.03
N ALA A 150 -23.27 2.87 1.65
CA ALA A 150 -23.95 1.84 2.44
C ALA A 150 -22.91 0.80 2.88
N ARG A 151 -22.69 0.68 4.18
CA ARG A 151 -21.78 -0.27 4.81
C ARG A 151 -22.57 -1.44 5.38
N SER A 152 -22.20 -2.65 5.00
CA SER A 152 -22.70 -3.87 5.63
C SER A 152 -22.05 -4.06 7.00
N LEU A 153 -22.86 -4.22 8.06
CA LEU A 153 -22.34 -4.44 9.41
C LEU A 153 -21.92 -5.90 9.66
N SER A 154 -22.31 -6.85 8.79
CA SER A 154 -21.98 -8.27 8.94
C SER A 154 -20.61 -8.64 8.40
N ASP A 155 -20.19 -8.06 7.26
CA ASP A 155 -18.93 -8.38 6.58
C ASP A 155 -18.03 -7.16 6.38
N GLY A 156 -18.49 -5.95 6.73
CA GLY A 156 -17.73 -4.71 6.64
C GLY A 156 -17.66 -4.12 5.23
N THR A 157 -18.24 -4.77 4.21
CA THR A 157 -18.22 -4.30 2.82
C THR A 157 -18.96 -2.97 2.65
N VAL A 158 -18.57 -2.19 1.65
CA VAL A 158 -19.11 -0.84 1.41
C VAL A 158 -19.54 -0.68 -0.03
N LYS A 159 -20.82 -0.38 -0.24
CA LYS A 159 -21.39 -0.06 -1.55
C LYS A 159 -21.60 1.45 -1.68
N VAL A 160 -21.09 2.03 -2.75
CA VAL A 160 -21.14 3.48 -2.99
C VAL A 160 -21.85 3.79 -4.29
N THR A 161 -22.92 4.58 -4.22
CA THR A 161 -23.53 5.20 -5.41
C THR A 161 -22.99 6.61 -5.55
N PHE A 162 -22.13 6.82 -6.54
CA PHE A 162 -21.45 8.09 -6.77
C PHE A 162 -22.05 8.85 -7.94
N TRP A 163 -22.64 10.02 -7.65
CA TRP A 163 -23.14 10.97 -8.64
C TRP A 163 -22.05 11.99 -8.94
N LYS A 164 -21.40 11.89 -10.11
CA LYS A 164 -20.18 12.66 -10.42
C LYS A 164 -20.43 14.01 -11.09
N THR A 165 -21.62 14.23 -11.66
CA THR A 165 -21.93 15.48 -12.38
C THR A 165 -22.08 16.65 -11.40
N HIS A 166 -21.22 17.66 -11.54
CA HIS A 166 -21.33 18.94 -10.83
C HIS A 166 -22.05 19.98 -11.68
N ILE A 167 -22.93 20.78 -11.07
CA ILE A 167 -23.66 21.89 -11.73
C ILE A 167 -23.57 23.13 -10.83
N GLY A 168 -23.37 24.29 -11.45
CA GLY A 168 -23.31 25.59 -10.78
C GLY A 168 -21.91 25.99 -10.28
N HIS A 169 -20.87 25.17 -10.51
CA HIS A 169 -19.49 25.55 -10.22
C HIS A 169 -18.45 24.79 -11.03
N LYS A 170 -17.25 25.39 -11.16
CA LYS A 170 -16.06 24.76 -11.73
C LYS A 170 -15.19 24.09 -10.64
N PRO A 171 -14.29 23.16 -11.01
CA PRO A 171 -13.28 22.60 -10.11
C PRO A 171 -12.36 23.69 -9.54
N GLU A 172 -11.78 23.47 -8.36
CA GLU A 172 -10.80 24.41 -7.80
C GLU A 172 -9.39 24.16 -8.37
N PRO A 173 -8.68 25.20 -8.85
CA PRO A 173 -7.24 25.14 -8.97
C PRO A 173 -6.61 25.04 -7.56
N LYS A 174 -5.61 24.17 -7.37
CA LYS A 174 -4.97 23.84 -6.09
C LYS A 174 -4.45 25.09 -5.35
N TYR A 175 -5.29 25.73 -4.52
CA TYR A 175 -4.85 26.61 -3.44
C TYR A 175 -5.33 26.05 -2.11
N ALA A 176 -4.34 25.64 -1.31
CA ALA A 176 -4.49 24.87 -0.09
C ALA A 176 -5.31 25.62 0.98
N SER A 177 -6.32 24.96 1.53
CA SER A 177 -6.86 25.29 2.85
C SER A 177 -6.45 24.21 3.86
N PRO A 178 -5.85 24.57 5.01
CA PRO A 178 -5.37 23.62 5.99
C PRO A 178 -6.52 23.17 6.88
N ARG A 179 -6.88 21.87 6.82
CA ARG A 179 -7.68 21.22 7.86
C ARG A 179 -6.93 20.03 8.43
N LYS A 180 -6.99 19.96 9.78
CA LYS A 180 -6.49 18.92 10.68
C LYS A 180 -6.83 17.54 10.13
N LYS A 181 -5.83 16.85 9.59
CA LYS A 181 -5.98 15.50 9.05
C LYS A 181 -6.02 14.47 10.17
N SER A 182 -7.04 13.63 10.10
CA SER A 182 -7.02 12.26 10.61
C SER A 182 -5.83 11.51 9.99
N ARG A 183 -5.34 10.53 10.71
CA ARG A 183 -3.95 10.13 10.80
C ARG A 183 -3.53 9.13 9.71
N THR A 184 -3.66 9.47 8.44
CA THR A 184 -2.85 8.85 7.36
C THR A 184 -1.58 9.68 7.19
N LYS A 185 -0.45 9.10 7.61
CA LYS A 185 0.90 9.69 7.51
C LYS A 185 1.18 10.02 6.04
N LYS A 186 1.01 11.29 5.69
CA LYS A 186 1.65 11.90 4.53
C LYS A 186 3.16 11.58 4.66
N LEU A 187 3.77 10.91 3.68
CA LEU A 187 5.23 10.97 3.58
C LEU A 187 5.58 12.47 3.61
N GLU A 188 6.46 12.86 4.53
CA GLU A 188 7.02 14.21 4.51
C GLU A 188 7.54 14.44 3.10
N LYS A 189 7.05 15.51 2.45
CA LYS A 189 7.26 15.70 1.01
C LYS A 189 8.72 16.11 0.82
N VAL A 190 9.58 15.12 0.62
CA VAL A 190 10.99 15.31 0.26
C VAL A 190 11.03 15.99 -1.12
N ASP A 191 11.43 17.26 -1.14
CA ASP A 191 11.55 18.11 -2.32
C ASP A 191 13.00 18.52 -2.61
N PHE A 192 13.95 17.88 -1.94
CA PHE A 192 15.40 18.06 -2.07
C PHE A 192 16.07 16.82 -2.66
N ASN A 193 17.31 16.96 -3.14
CA ASN A 193 18.03 15.86 -3.80
C ASN A 193 18.50 14.81 -2.78
N VAL A 194 18.05 13.56 -2.93
CA VAL A 194 18.40 12.43 -2.04
C VAL A 194 19.01 11.27 -2.82
N CYS A 195 20.16 10.78 -2.36
CA CYS A 195 20.80 9.58 -2.88
C CYS A 195 21.00 8.53 -1.77
N VAL A 196 21.25 7.28 -2.15
CA VAL A 196 21.48 6.15 -1.25
C VAL A 196 22.83 5.52 -1.54
N VAL A 197 23.55 5.11 -0.50
CA VAL A 197 24.75 4.26 -0.58
C VAL A 197 24.50 2.96 0.18
N LEU A 198 24.69 1.85 -0.52
CA LEU A 198 24.54 0.49 -0.02
C LEU A 198 25.93 -0.19 0.03
N PRO A 199 26.64 -0.18 1.18
CA PRO A 199 27.85 -0.97 1.34
C PRO A 199 27.55 -2.48 1.25
N ALA A 200 28.03 -3.12 0.19
CA ALA A 200 27.82 -4.54 -0.12
C ALA A 200 29.12 -5.27 -0.52
N ALA A 201 30.29 -4.73 -0.14
CA ALA A 201 31.60 -5.35 -0.41
C ALA A 201 32.04 -6.36 0.67
N GLY A 202 31.31 -6.46 1.78
CA GLY A 202 31.67 -7.36 2.87
C GLY A 202 31.45 -8.84 2.52
N ILE A 203 32.31 -9.71 3.07
CA ILE A 203 32.29 -11.16 2.83
C ILE A 203 31.30 -11.94 3.71
N GLY A 204 30.91 -11.39 4.87
CA GLY A 204 29.84 -11.98 5.70
C GLY A 204 30.24 -13.19 6.56
N GLU A 205 31.47 -13.22 7.08
CA GLU A 205 32.10 -14.33 7.84
C GLU A 205 31.19 -15.04 8.86
N ARG A 206 30.34 -14.30 9.58
CA ARG A 206 29.42 -14.84 10.60
C ARG A 206 28.41 -15.88 10.10
N MET A 207 28.19 -15.97 8.79
CA MET A 207 27.29 -16.97 8.18
C MET A 207 28.02 -18.26 7.80
N GLY A 208 29.35 -18.25 7.71
CA GLY A 208 30.15 -19.43 7.31
C GLY A 208 29.79 -20.00 5.94
N LEU A 209 29.23 -19.19 5.03
CA LEU A 209 28.86 -19.61 3.69
C LEU A 209 29.99 -19.36 2.69
N GLU A 210 30.08 -20.21 1.67
CA GLU A 210 31.03 -20.03 0.55
C GLU A 210 30.71 -18.80 -0.30
N ILE A 211 29.44 -18.38 -0.34
CA ILE A 211 28.96 -17.23 -1.12
C ILE A 211 28.73 -16.05 -0.17
N PRO A 212 29.18 -14.82 -0.53
CA PRO A 212 28.89 -13.63 0.26
C PRO A 212 27.39 -13.43 0.46
N LYS A 213 27.00 -13.10 1.70
CA LYS A 213 25.60 -13.12 2.14
C LYS A 213 24.63 -12.27 1.33
N GLN A 214 25.10 -11.19 0.70
CA GLN A 214 24.31 -10.31 -0.15
C GLN A 214 23.78 -11.02 -1.41
N TYR A 215 24.44 -12.10 -1.84
CA TYR A 215 24.05 -12.91 -3.00
C TYR A 215 23.18 -14.12 -2.63
N ILE A 216 22.84 -14.31 -1.36
CA ILE A 216 21.97 -15.41 -0.95
C ILE A 216 20.60 -15.23 -1.56
N SER A 217 20.17 -16.23 -2.32
CA SER A 217 18.87 -16.26 -2.96
C SER A 217 17.77 -16.62 -1.97
N ILE A 218 16.75 -15.75 -1.89
CA ILE A 218 15.49 -16.01 -1.21
C ILE A 218 14.41 -15.97 -2.29
N HIS A 219 13.66 -17.07 -2.44
CA HIS A 219 12.71 -17.25 -3.56
C HIS A 219 13.36 -16.94 -4.91
N GLN A 220 14.51 -17.57 -5.18
CA GLN A 220 15.30 -17.42 -6.43
C GLN A 220 15.88 -16.02 -6.70
N LYS A 221 15.65 -15.04 -5.83
CA LYS A 221 16.18 -13.68 -5.98
C LYS A 221 17.21 -13.36 -4.89
N PRO A 222 18.40 -12.85 -5.23
CA PRO A 222 19.40 -12.46 -4.24
C PRO A 222 18.89 -11.39 -3.27
N ILE A 223 19.23 -11.53 -1.98
CA ILE A 223 18.71 -10.63 -0.94
C ILE A 223 19.01 -9.14 -1.21
N ILE A 224 20.16 -8.83 -1.81
CA ILE A 224 20.52 -7.46 -2.20
C ILE A 224 19.52 -6.84 -3.19
N CYS A 225 18.99 -7.64 -4.11
CA CYS A 225 18.05 -7.17 -5.12
C CYS A 225 16.73 -6.71 -4.50
N TYR A 226 16.28 -7.34 -3.41
CA TYR A 226 15.11 -6.86 -2.67
C TYR A 226 15.35 -5.49 -2.04
N THR A 227 16.54 -5.27 -1.47
CA THR A 227 16.92 -3.97 -0.90
C THR A 227 17.03 -2.90 -1.98
N VAL A 228 17.69 -3.22 -3.11
CA VAL A 228 17.83 -2.30 -4.26
C VAL A 228 16.46 -1.90 -4.80
N ASP A 229 15.59 -2.86 -5.12
CA ASP A 229 14.23 -2.60 -5.59
C ASP A 229 13.44 -1.72 -4.61
N ALA A 230 13.58 -1.96 -3.31
CA ALA A 230 12.89 -1.17 -2.30
C ALA A 230 13.26 0.31 -2.37
N PHE A 231 14.53 0.64 -2.65
CA PHE A 231 14.97 2.02 -2.85
C PHE A 231 14.65 2.58 -4.22
N LEU A 232 14.76 1.79 -5.30
CA LEU A 232 14.43 2.25 -6.66
C LEU A 232 12.96 2.68 -6.78
N ARG A 233 12.06 2.01 -6.06
CA ARG A 233 10.63 2.36 -5.97
C ARG A 233 10.33 3.66 -5.22
N VAL A 234 11.29 4.25 -4.50
CA VAL A 234 11.06 5.51 -3.77
C VAL A 234 11.17 6.69 -4.76
N PRO A 235 10.09 7.46 -5.01
CA PRO A 235 10.09 8.42 -6.12
C PRO A 235 11.12 9.54 -5.99
N PHE A 236 11.37 10.03 -4.77
CA PHE A 236 12.29 11.13 -4.51
C PHE A 236 13.78 10.73 -4.47
N ILE A 237 14.10 9.42 -4.52
CA ILE A 237 15.49 8.96 -4.56
C ILE A 237 15.99 9.06 -6.00
N ARG A 238 17.08 9.82 -6.17
CA ARG A 238 17.65 10.12 -7.48
C ARG A 238 18.72 9.13 -7.93
N LYS A 239 19.55 8.66 -7.00
CA LYS A 239 20.56 7.63 -7.28
C LYS A 239 20.69 6.64 -6.11
N VAL A 240 20.85 5.36 -6.44
CA VAL A 240 21.16 4.26 -5.51
C VAL A 240 22.53 3.71 -5.91
N VAL A 241 23.51 3.90 -5.05
CA VAL A 241 24.88 3.43 -5.24
C VAL A 241 25.08 2.11 -4.51
N VAL A 242 25.32 1.03 -5.24
CA VAL A 242 25.70 -0.26 -4.67
C VAL A 242 27.21 -0.38 -4.70
N VAL A 243 27.82 -0.55 -3.54
CA VAL A 243 29.27 -0.67 -3.41
C VAL A 243 29.63 -2.16 -3.32
N ALA A 244 30.18 -2.71 -4.39
CA ALA A 244 30.60 -4.11 -4.48
C ALA A 244 32.07 -4.29 -4.11
N ALA A 245 32.46 -5.53 -3.80
CA ALA A 245 33.87 -5.87 -3.66
C ALA A 245 34.61 -5.72 -5.01
N PRO A 246 35.92 -5.44 -5.01
CA PRO A 246 36.70 -5.20 -6.24
C PRO A 246 36.49 -6.28 -7.31
N ASN A 247 36.55 -7.54 -6.90
CA ASN A 247 36.42 -8.69 -7.79
C ASN A 247 34.96 -9.14 -8.00
N SER A 248 33.97 -8.31 -7.65
CA SER A 248 32.55 -8.66 -7.73
C SER A 248 31.69 -7.56 -8.33
N VAL A 249 32.29 -6.51 -8.92
CA VAL A 249 31.56 -5.43 -9.58
C VAL A 249 30.72 -5.97 -10.74
N ASP A 250 31.31 -6.77 -11.64
CA ASP A 250 30.61 -7.35 -12.79
C ASP A 250 29.51 -8.31 -12.36
N LEU A 251 29.78 -9.16 -11.37
CA LEU A 251 28.78 -10.07 -10.79
C LEU A 251 27.61 -9.30 -10.18
N MET A 252 27.87 -8.21 -9.46
CA MET A 252 26.83 -7.36 -8.88
C MET A 252 26.02 -6.68 -9.98
N LEU A 253 26.67 -6.17 -11.03
CA LEU A 253 26.00 -5.56 -12.17
C LEU A 253 25.08 -6.55 -12.88
N GLN A 254 25.58 -7.75 -13.19
CA GLN A 254 24.78 -8.81 -13.77
C GLN A 254 23.59 -9.16 -12.88
N THR A 255 23.85 -9.43 -11.59
CA THR A 255 22.83 -9.81 -10.62
C THR A 255 21.71 -8.77 -10.52
N VAL A 256 22.06 -7.50 -10.38
CA VAL A 256 21.08 -6.42 -10.23
C VAL A 256 20.34 -6.16 -11.55
N THR A 257 21.02 -6.24 -12.69
CA THR A 257 20.40 -6.02 -14.01
C THR A 257 19.41 -7.12 -14.39
N GLU A 258 19.72 -8.38 -14.07
CA GLU A 258 18.86 -9.52 -14.38
C GLU A 258 17.66 -9.63 -13.43
N MET A 259 17.84 -9.26 -12.14
CA MET A 259 16.88 -9.61 -11.08
C MET A 259 16.14 -8.42 -10.45
N CYS A 260 16.51 -7.17 -10.76
CA CYS A 260 15.83 -5.97 -10.26
C CYS A 260 14.94 -5.33 -11.33
N THR A 261 13.91 -4.61 -10.89
CA THR A 261 13.09 -3.80 -11.78
C THR A 261 13.76 -2.44 -11.95
N LEU A 262 14.56 -2.30 -13.00
CA LEU A 262 15.27 -1.06 -13.28
C LEU A 262 14.35 -0.05 -13.98
N GLU A 263 14.14 1.09 -13.34
CA GLU A 263 13.46 2.24 -13.93
C GLU A 263 14.43 3.41 -14.09
N GLY A 264 14.83 3.69 -15.33
CA GLY A 264 15.72 4.80 -15.68
C GLY A 264 17.15 4.63 -15.16
N ASP A 265 17.91 5.72 -15.17
CA ASP A 265 19.31 5.77 -14.74
C ASP A 265 19.45 6.06 -13.24
N LYS A 266 18.74 5.31 -12.38
CA LYS A 266 18.81 5.49 -10.91
C LYS A 266 19.89 4.64 -10.24
N LEU A 267 20.41 3.62 -10.90
CA LEU A 267 21.36 2.68 -10.31
C LEU A 267 22.79 3.06 -10.68
N LEU A 268 23.70 3.00 -9.71
CA LEU A 268 25.14 3.07 -9.93
C LEU A 268 25.81 1.95 -9.14
N ILE A 269 26.76 1.26 -9.76
CA ILE A 269 27.58 0.26 -9.08
C ILE A 269 29.01 0.75 -9.07
N THR A 270 29.64 0.69 -7.90
CA THR A 270 31.04 1.08 -7.73
C THR A 270 31.78 0.03 -6.94
N GLU A 271 33.08 -0.01 -7.14
CA GLU A 271 34.01 -0.75 -6.29
C GLU A 271 34.14 -0.07 -4.92
N GLY A 272 34.27 -0.89 -3.87
CA GLY A 272 34.68 -0.46 -2.54
C GLY A 272 35.70 -1.43 -1.93
N ALA A 273 36.13 -1.14 -0.70
CA ALA A 273 37.09 -1.93 0.04
C ALA A 273 36.43 -2.77 1.15
N GLY A 274 37.20 -3.69 1.76
CA GLY A 274 36.70 -4.70 2.67
C GLY A 274 36.03 -4.17 3.96
N ALA A 275 36.51 -3.04 4.50
CA ALA A 275 35.91 -2.44 5.69
C ALA A 275 34.63 -1.64 5.36
N ARG A 276 33.65 -1.66 6.27
CA ARG A 276 32.34 -1.01 6.06
C ARG A 276 32.48 0.48 5.78
N HIS A 277 33.28 1.21 6.56
CA HIS A 277 33.46 2.65 6.36
C HIS A 277 34.22 2.97 5.07
N GLN A 278 35.22 2.16 4.69
CA GLN A 278 35.90 2.34 3.41
C GLN A 278 34.95 2.14 2.22
N SER A 279 34.09 1.12 2.27
CA SER A 279 33.02 0.93 1.28
C SER A 279 32.09 2.15 1.20
N ILE A 280 31.65 2.69 2.34
CA ILE A 280 30.79 3.88 2.34
C ILE A 280 31.53 5.06 1.72
N LYS A 281 32.81 5.29 2.07
CA LYS A 281 33.64 6.35 1.49
C LYS A 281 33.71 6.24 -0.04
N SER A 282 33.93 5.03 -0.58
CA SER A 282 33.91 4.82 -2.05
C SER A 282 32.56 5.18 -2.67
N GLY A 283 31.45 4.82 -2.02
CA GLY A 283 30.12 5.22 -2.47
C GLY A 283 29.89 6.73 -2.48
N LEU A 284 30.42 7.44 -1.48
CA LEU A 284 30.36 8.91 -1.41
C LEU A 284 31.21 9.57 -2.50
N VAL A 285 32.40 9.04 -2.77
CA VAL A 285 33.25 9.48 -3.89
C VAL A 285 32.54 9.26 -5.23
N ALA A 286 31.91 8.11 -5.42
CA ALA A 286 31.14 7.83 -6.63
C ALA A 286 29.97 8.82 -6.82
N LEU A 287 29.24 9.17 -5.76
CA LEU A 287 28.21 10.21 -5.82
C LEU A 287 28.79 11.56 -6.26
N LYS A 288 29.96 11.94 -5.75
CA LYS A 288 30.64 13.19 -6.12
C LYS A 288 31.12 13.21 -7.57
N SER A 289 31.55 12.07 -8.10
CA SER A 289 32.12 11.96 -9.45
C SER A 289 31.08 11.78 -10.55
N TYR A 290 29.99 11.06 -10.29
CA TYR A 290 29.05 10.61 -11.32
C TYR A 290 27.69 11.30 -11.29
N CYS A 291 27.35 12.06 -10.25
CA CYS A 291 26.11 12.83 -10.21
C CYS A 291 26.32 14.24 -10.75
N GLU A 292 25.46 14.69 -11.68
CA GLU A 292 25.48 16.06 -12.21
C GLU A 292 25.32 17.13 -11.12
N SER A 293 24.55 16.81 -10.08
CA SER A 293 24.37 17.63 -8.90
C SER A 293 24.57 16.77 -7.65
N LEU A 294 25.30 17.32 -6.68
CA LEU A 294 25.51 16.65 -5.40
C LEU A 294 24.16 16.48 -4.69
N PRO A 295 23.96 15.34 -3.99
CA PRO A 295 22.80 15.18 -3.15
C PRO A 295 22.86 16.14 -1.97
N GLU A 296 21.72 16.66 -1.55
CA GLU A 296 21.64 17.43 -0.31
C GLU A 296 21.67 16.50 0.90
N VAL A 297 21.06 15.32 0.75
CA VAL A 297 21.04 14.25 1.75
C VAL A 297 21.47 12.93 1.13
N VAL A 298 22.31 12.19 1.84
CA VAL A 298 22.67 10.82 1.52
C VAL A 298 22.19 9.88 2.60
N ILE A 299 21.57 8.78 2.18
CA ILE A 299 21.12 7.70 3.04
C ILE A 299 22.14 6.57 2.98
N ILE A 300 22.58 6.08 4.13
CA ILE A 300 23.40 4.88 4.28
C ILE A 300 22.49 3.74 4.74
N HIS A 301 22.51 2.62 4.03
CA HIS A 301 21.71 1.45 4.38
C HIS A 301 22.43 0.15 4.06
N ASP A 302 22.27 -0.88 4.90
CA ASP A 302 22.90 -2.17 4.65
C ASP A 302 22.18 -2.92 3.51
N GLY A 303 22.94 -3.48 2.56
CA GLY A 303 22.38 -4.24 1.43
C GLY A 303 21.55 -5.48 1.80
N VAL A 304 21.67 -5.98 3.04
CA VAL A 304 20.96 -7.18 3.55
C VAL A 304 19.84 -6.82 4.55
N ARG A 305 19.24 -5.65 4.40
CA ARG A 305 18.07 -5.17 5.16
C ARG A 305 16.92 -4.82 4.19
N PRO A 306 16.26 -5.82 3.58
CA PRO A 306 15.27 -5.59 2.53
C PRO A 306 13.93 -5.06 3.06
N PHE A 307 13.71 -5.08 4.38
CA PHE A 307 12.44 -4.71 5.01
C PHE A 307 12.59 -3.39 5.77
N PHE A 308 11.79 -2.41 5.38
CA PHE A 308 11.62 -1.17 6.14
C PHE A 308 10.25 -0.54 5.84
N PRO A 309 9.62 0.14 6.82
CA PRO A 309 8.37 0.85 6.58
C PRO A 309 8.50 1.95 5.53
N ASN A 310 7.51 2.10 4.65
CA ASN A 310 7.55 3.08 3.56
C ASN A 310 7.78 4.53 4.03
N ASP A 311 7.33 4.88 5.24
CA ASP A 311 7.47 6.25 5.77
C ASP A 311 8.85 6.54 6.36
N ILE A 312 9.67 5.52 6.65
CA ILE A 312 10.91 5.73 7.42
C ILE A 312 11.98 6.44 6.61
N ILE A 313 12.07 6.16 5.30
CA ILE A 313 13.05 6.76 4.39
C ILE A 313 12.86 8.29 4.33
N GLY A 314 11.62 8.74 4.15
CA GLY A 314 11.30 10.17 4.13
C GLY A 314 11.62 10.85 5.45
N LYS A 315 11.22 10.24 6.57
CA LYS A 315 11.46 10.80 7.91
C LYS A 315 12.93 10.94 8.26
N VAL A 316 13.74 9.91 7.98
CA VAL A 316 15.17 9.97 8.29
C VAL A 316 15.86 11.00 7.38
N ALA A 317 15.45 11.10 6.11
CA ALA A 317 15.97 12.12 5.20
C ALA A 317 15.62 13.54 5.64
N CYS A 318 14.36 13.81 6.00
CA CYS A 318 13.94 15.11 6.52
C CYS A 318 14.63 15.47 7.84
N ALA A 319 14.74 14.52 8.78
CA ALA A 319 15.46 14.74 10.04
C ALA A 319 16.95 15.03 9.81
N ALA A 320 17.59 14.36 8.85
CA ALA A 320 18.98 14.65 8.49
C ALA A 320 19.14 16.01 7.81
N LYS A 321 18.19 16.39 6.94
CA LYS A 321 18.19 17.72 6.32
C LYS A 321 18.13 18.82 7.37
N GLU A 322 17.30 18.65 8.41
CA GLU A 322 17.12 19.61 9.51
C GLU A 322 18.29 19.62 10.51
N HIS A 323 18.77 18.44 10.92
CA HIS A 323 19.72 18.29 12.03
C HIS A 323 21.15 17.93 11.61
N GLY A 324 21.43 17.85 10.31
CA GLY A 324 22.72 17.41 9.76
C GLY A 324 22.87 15.89 9.67
N ALA A 325 22.48 15.16 10.73
CA ALA A 325 22.52 13.70 10.76
C ALA A 325 21.30 13.13 11.47
N ALA A 326 20.81 11.98 11.00
CA ALA A 326 19.71 11.26 11.63
C ALA A 326 19.88 9.74 11.46
N GLY A 327 19.38 8.99 12.43
CA GLY A 327 19.38 7.53 12.39
C GLY A 327 18.19 6.95 13.13
N VAL A 328 17.84 5.72 12.77
CA VAL A 328 16.73 5.00 13.39
C VAL A 328 17.25 4.09 14.50
N THR A 329 16.45 3.95 15.56
CA THR A 329 16.84 3.15 16.73
C THR A 329 15.71 2.27 17.24
N ASN A 330 16.05 1.08 17.68
CA ASN A 330 15.15 0.16 18.38
C ASN A 330 15.49 0.06 19.86
N PRO A 331 14.50 -0.20 20.73
CA PRO A 331 14.77 -0.67 22.10
C PRO A 331 15.62 -1.95 22.08
N LEU A 332 16.51 -2.10 23.06
CA LEU A 332 17.23 -3.34 23.25
C LEU A 332 16.28 -4.43 23.77
N ILE A 333 16.36 -5.63 23.19
CA ILE A 333 15.60 -6.80 23.65
C ILE A 333 16.35 -7.48 24.79
N SER A 334 17.60 -7.86 24.53
CA SER A 334 18.48 -8.52 25.50
C SER A 334 19.16 -7.52 26.44
N THR A 335 19.50 -7.97 27.64
CA THR A 335 20.43 -7.27 28.54
C THR A 335 21.80 -7.17 27.89
N VAL A 336 22.43 -6.00 27.98
CA VAL A 336 23.80 -5.78 27.48
C VAL A 336 24.74 -5.77 28.66
N ILE A 337 25.79 -6.59 28.59
CA ILE A 337 26.81 -6.73 29.63
C ILE A 337 28.19 -6.41 29.04
N SER A 338 29.08 -5.84 29.85
CA SER A 338 30.51 -5.82 29.57
C SER A 338 31.17 -7.08 30.14
N VAL A 339 32.28 -7.47 29.51
CA VAL A 339 33.07 -8.63 29.91
C VAL A 339 34.48 -8.13 30.16
N ASP A 340 35.12 -8.60 31.23
CA ASP A 340 36.50 -8.26 31.55
C ASP A 340 37.50 -9.00 30.64
N ASN A 341 38.79 -8.70 30.79
CA ASN A 341 39.86 -9.31 29.99
C ASN A 341 40.03 -10.82 30.22
N LYS A 342 39.35 -11.41 31.22
CA LYS A 342 39.39 -12.84 31.56
C LYS A 342 38.11 -13.58 31.15
N GLY A 343 37.15 -12.90 30.54
CA GLY A 343 35.90 -13.51 30.09
C GLY A 343 34.79 -13.54 31.16
N PHE A 344 34.96 -12.86 32.30
CA PHE A 344 33.94 -12.77 33.34
C PHE A 344 33.05 -11.54 33.17
N LEU A 345 31.82 -11.64 33.67
CA LEU A 345 30.89 -10.52 33.73
C LEU A 345 31.52 -9.37 34.54
N ASP A 346 31.62 -8.19 33.92
CA ASP A 346 32.11 -6.97 34.57
C ASP A 346 30.93 -6.10 35.03
N THR A 347 30.11 -5.59 34.11
CA THR A 347 28.90 -4.84 34.45
C THR A 347 27.72 -5.12 33.53
N SER A 348 26.52 -4.80 34.02
CA SER A 348 25.28 -4.83 33.25
C SER A 348 24.80 -3.41 33.00
N LEU A 349 24.58 -3.07 31.73
CA LEU A 349 24.16 -1.72 31.32
C LEU A 349 22.66 -1.50 31.56
N ASP A 350 22.28 -0.30 32.01
CA ASP A 350 20.88 0.10 32.14
C ASP A 350 20.23 0.21 30.75
N ARG A 351 19.50 -0.85 30.37
CA ARG A 351 18.83 -0.99 29.08
C ARG A 351 17.92 0.21 28.71
N ASN A 352 17.43 0.97 29.69
CA ASN A 352 16.58 2.14 29.41
C ASN A 352 17.36 3.33 28.82
N GLN A 353 18.67 3.39 29.04
CA GLN A 353 19.55 4.45 28.53
C GLN A 353 20.15 4.12 27.15
N PHE A 354 20.17 2.84 26.76
CA PHE A 354 20.78 2.40 25.50
C PHE A 354 19.73 2.00 24.46
N ARG A 355 20.12 2.08 23.19
CA ARG A 355 19.29 1.68 22.04
C ARG A 355 20.14 0.92 21.03
N ALA A 356 19.53 0.01 20.29
CA ALA A 356 20.14 -0.56 19.11
C ALA A 356 20.10 0.47 17.98
N SER A 357 21.27 0.85 17.45
CA SER A 357 21.35 1.65 16.23
C SER A 357 21.04 0.78 15.02
N GLU A 358 20.14 1.25 14.17
CA GLU A 358 19.64 0.51 13.01
C GLU A 358 19.77 1.35 11.73
N MET A 359 19.52 0.70 10.59
CA MET A 359 19.47 1.36 9.29
C MET A 359 18.01 1.53 8.84
N PRO A 360 17.67 2.56 8.03
CA PRO A 360 18.56 3.52 7.39
C PRO A 360 19.10 4.62 8.33
N GLN A 361 20.25 5.16 7.98
CA GLN A 361 20.79 6.40 8.53
C GLN A 361 20.88 7.44 7.40
N ALA A 362 20.70 8.72 7.70
CA ALA A 362 20.77 9.78 6.70
C ALA A 362 21.58 10.96 7.22
N PHE A 363 22.24 11.64 6.28
CA PHE A 363 23.17 12.71 6.57
C PHE A 363 23.08 13.78 5.49
N GLN A 364 23.29 15.05 5.85
CA GLN A 364 23.69 16.05 4.86
C GLN A 364 24.97 15.56 4.17
N PHE A 365 24.99 15.61 2.84
CA PHE A 365 26.10 15.01 2.07
C PHE A 365 27.44 15.62 2.43
N ASP A 366 27.56 16.96 2.42
CA ASP A 366 28.81 17.66 2.71
C ASP A 366 29.34 17.36 4.12
N LEU A 367 28.42 17.25 5.09
CA LEU A 367 28.76 16.91 6.47
C LEU A 367 29.35 15.50 6.58
N LEU A 368 28.70 14.53 5.95
CA LEU A 368 29.18 13.15 5.95
C LEU A 368 30.51 13.05 5.19
N PHE A 369 30.59 13.64 4.00
CA PHE A 369 31.78 13.62 3.16
C PHE A 369 33.00 14.16 3.91
N LYS A 370 32.85 15.33 4.54
CA LYS A 370 33.88 15.94 5.40
C LYS A 370 34.31 15.00 6.53
N ALA A 371 33.36 14.40 7.24
CA ALA A 371 33.67 13.47 8.32
C ALA A 371 34.51 12.28 7.84
N TYR A 372 34.26 11.74 6.65
CA TYR A 372 35.05 10.65 6.04
C TYR A 372 36.40 11.10 5.46
N GLU A 373 36.55 12.37 5.09
CA GLU A 373 37.85 12.94 4.70
C GLU A 373 38.77 13.13 5.91
N GLU A 374 38.23 13.60 7.03
CA GLU A 374 38.98 13.86 8.26
C GLU A 374 39.18 12.60 9.14
N SER A 375 38.47 11.52 8.83
CA SER A 375 38.55 10.27 9.60
C SER A 375 39.92 9.61 9.55
N SER A 376 40.45 9.25 10.71
CA SER A 376 41.65 8.42 10.84
C SER A 376 41.49 7.05 10.17
N THR A 377 42.61 6.46 9.72
CA THR A 377 42.65 5.10 9.15
C THR A 377 42.03 4.07 10.11
N ASN A 378 42.36 4.16 11.41
CA ASN A 378 41.81 3.24 12.40
C ASN A 378 40.28 3.30 12.50
N ASP A 379 39.69 4.50 12.46
CA ASP A 379 38.22 4.62 12.48
C ASP A 379 37.58 4.10 11.20
N LEU A 380 38.24 4.26 10.05
CA LEU A 380 37.77 3.74 8.76
C LEU A 380 37.88 2.21 8.66
N GLU A 381 38.83 1.60 9.37
CA GLU A 381 39.03 0.14 9.40
C GLU A 381 38.15 -0.54 10.44
N ASN A 382 38.10 0.00 11.66
CA ASN A 382 37.50 -0.66 12.82
C ASN A 382 36.16 -0.05 13.27
N GLY A 383 35.79 1.12 12.76
CA GLY A 383 34.53 1.76 13.10
C GLY A 383 33.32 0.99 12.58
N THR A 384 32.20 1.10 13.31
CA THR A 384 30.95 0.42 12.94
C THR A 384 29.78 1.39 12.72
N GLU A 385 29.87 2.63 13.20
CA GLU A 385 28.74 3.56 13.35
C GLU A 385 29.02 4.90 12.66
N CYS A 386 28.23 5.24 11.65
CA CYS A 386 28.38 6.48 10.88
C CYS A 386 27.96 7.71 11.69
N LEU A 387 26.94 7.59 12.55
CA LEU A 387 26.49 8.68 13.41
C LEU A 387 27.58 9.11 14.39
N GLN A 388 28.33 8.13 14.94
CA GLN A 388 29.46 8.37 15.83
C GLN A 388 30.62 9.03 15.09
N LEU A 389 30.93 8.57 13.88
CA LEU A 389 31.98 9.13 13.05
C LEU A 389 31.67 10.60 12.71
N VAL A 390 30.45 10.92 12.28
CA VAL A 390 30.02 12.31 12.06
C VAL A 390 30.13 13.13 13.34
N GLN A 391 29.64 12.62 14.47
CA GLN A 391 29.73 13.35 15.74
C GLN A 391 31.19 13.65 16.13
N LYS A 392 32.09 12.68 15.98
CA LYS A 392 33.52 12.80 16.34
C LYS A 392 34.25 13.86 15.51
N TYR A 393 34.01 13.89 14.19
CA TYR A 393 34.77 14.74 13.27
C TYR A 393 34.10 16.08 12.96
N THR A 394 32.80 16.23 13.23
CA THR A 394 32.05 17.45 12.87
C THR A 394 31.34 18.12 14.05
N ASN A 395 31.35 17.51 15.24
CA ASN A 395 30.58 17.93 16.41
C ASN A 395 29.05 17.98 16.23
N VAL A 396 28.51 17.43 15.12
CA VAL A 396 27.07 17.33 14.90
C VAL A 396 26.49 16.12 15.63
N LYS A 397 25.48 16.36 16.47
CA LYS A 397 24.75 15.30 17.16
C LYS A 397 23.59 14.81 16.29
N ALA A 398 23.56 13.51 16.01
CA ALA A 398 22.51 12.94 15.20
C ALA A 398 21.15 12.91 15.92
N LYS A 399 20.09 13.17 15.16
CA LYS A 399 18.71 12.95 15.60
C LYS A 399 18.37 11.46 15.57
N LEU A 400 18.03 10.90 16.73
CA LEU A 400 17.59 9.51 16.83
C LEU A 400 16.07 9.41 16.70
N LEU A 401 15.61 8.59 15.74
CA LEU A 401 14.20 8.33 15.48
C LEU A 401 13.82 6.95 16.04
N PRO A 402 12.97 6.87 17.07
CA PRO A 402 12.52 5.59 17.59
C PRO A 402 11.58 4.92 16.60
N VAL A 403 11.81 3.62 16.37
CA VAL A 403 10.94 2.76 15.56
C VAL A 403 10.55 1.52 16.36
N SER A 404 9.43 0.91 15.98
CA SER A 404 8.93 -0.34 16.55
C SER A 404 8.78 -1.39 15.44
N SER A 405 9.73 -1.39 14.51
CA SER A 405 9.58 -2.09 13.23
C SER A 405 10.70 -3.10 12.99
N HIS A 406 10.36 -3.99 12.07
CA HIS A 406 11.17 -4.98 11.39
C HIS A 406 12.33 -4.37 10.58
N LEU A 407 13.32 -3.80 11.25
CA LEU A 407 14.53 -3.26 10.60
C LEU A 407 15.73 -4.20 10.67
N TRP A 408 15.54 -5.45 11.10
CA TRP A 408 16.67 -6.35 11.42
C TRP A 408 17.56 -6.64 10.20
N LYS A 409 18.82 -6.89 10.49
CA LYS A 409 19.83 -7.30 9.50
C LYS A 409 19.79 -8.80 9.34
N VAL A 410 19.69 -9.30 8.10
CA VAL A 410 19.92 -10.72 7.83
C VAL A 410 21.40 -11.02 8.07
N THR A 411 21.67 -11.72 9.17
CA THR A 411 23.01 -11.93 9.72
C THR A 411 23.33 -13.39 9.97
N HIS A 412 22.33 -14.22 10.28
CA HIS A 412 22.45 -15.64 10.57
C HIS A 412 21.52 -16.47 9.68
N HIS A 413 21.78 -17.78 9.59
CA HIS A 413 20.99 -18.70 8.77
C HIS A 413 19.49 -18.67 9.09
N LYS A 414 19.14 -18.53 10.38
CA LYS A 414 17.73 -18.40 10.82
C LYS A 414 17.03 -17.15 10.26
N ASP A 415 17.80 -16.10 9.99
CA ASP A 415 17.27 -14.83 9.47
C ASP A 415 16.88 -14.97 8.00
N ILE A 416 17.50 -15.90 7.25
CA ILE A 416 17.13 -16.23 5.86
C ILE A 416 15.73 -16.82 5.84
N TYR A 417 15.45 -17.79 6.72
CA TYR A 417 14.12 -18.40 6.83
C TYR A 417 13.06 -17.38 7.24
N THR A 418 13.41 -16.50 8.19
CA THR A 418 12.52 -15.41 8.64
C THR A 418 12.24 -14.43 7.48
N ALA A 419 13.27 -14.03 6.74
CA ALA A 419 13.12 -13.15 5.58
C ALA A 419 12.28 -13.80 4.46
N ALA A 420 12.47 -15.10 4.21
CA ALA A 420 11.67 -15.85 3.25
C ALA A 420 10.18 -15.87 3.61
N ALA A 421 9.85 -16.07 4.88
CA ALA A 421 8.47 -16.03 5.37
C ALA A 421 7.86 -14.63 5.23
N VAL A 422 8.58 -13.59 5.64
CA VAL A 422 8.13 -12.19 5.55
C VAL A 422 7.87 -11.77 4.11
N LEU A 423 8.72 -12.19 3.16
CA LEU A 423 8.50 -11.94 1.74
C LEU A 423 7.22 -12.63 1.21
N LYS A 424 6.89 -13.83 1.69
CA LYS A 424 5.65 -14.54 1.32
C LYS A 424 4.40 -13.79 1.80
N GLU A 425 4.40 -13.25 3.02
CA GLU A 425 3.26 -12.50 3.56
C GLU A 425 2.96 -11.18 2.80
N THR A 426 3.97 -10.62 2.13
CA THR A 426 3.80 -9.38 1.33
C THR A 426 3.22 -9.60 -0.06
N GLN A 427 2.99 -10.87 -0.46
CA GLN A 427 2.51 -11.22 -1.78
C GLN A 427 1.04 -10.85 -2.01
N THR A 428 0.69 -10.58 -3.26
CA THR A 428 -0.66 -10.24 -3.72
C THR A 428 -1.21 -11.36 -4.61
N VAL A 429 -2.52 -11.59 -4.54
CA VAL A 429 -3.21 -12.61 -5.34
C VAL A 429 -4.28 -11.96 -6.20
N ALA A 430 -4.27 -12.22 -7.50
CA ALA A 430 -5.40 -11.95 -8.37
C ALA A 430 -6.24 -13.21 -8.54
N VAL A 431 -7.53 -13.16 -8.19
CA VAL A 431 -8.51 -14.21 -8.51
C VAL A 431 -9.27 -13.77 -9.75
N ILE A 432 -9.22 -14.57 -10.79
CA ILE A 432 -9.73 -14.22 -12.11
C ILE A 432 -10.82 -15.21 -12.50
N SER A 433 -11.96 -14.67 -12.92
CA SER A 433 -13.05 -15.51 -13.44
C SER A 433 -13.91 -14.80 -14.49
N LYS A 434 -14.55 -15.57 -15.37
CA LYS A 434 -15.59 -15.08 -16.28
C LYS A 434 -16.93 -15.03 -15.52
N GLU A 435 -17.77 -14.04 -15.86
CA GLU A 435 -19.00 -13.68 -15.14
C GLU A 435 -19.86 -14.92 -14.79
N SER A 436 -20.21 -15.02 -13.49
CA SER A 436 -20.81 -16.14 -12.74
C SER A 436 -19.90 -17.35 -12.46
N THR A 437 -19.23 -17.33 -11.31
CA THR A 437 -18.63 -18.49 -10.62
C THR A 437 -18.80 -18.20 -9.13
N SER A 438 -19.87 -18.73 -8.54
CA SER A 438 -19.87 -19.89 -7.63
C SER A 438 -19.54 -19.52 -6.18
N GLU A 439 -20.16 -20.26 -5.26
CA GLU A 439 -19.99 -20.17 -3.80
C GLU A 439 -18.52 -20.32 -3.35
N PHE A 440 -17.65 -20.83 -4.23
CA PHE A 440 -16.22 -21.00 -3.99
C PHE A 440 -15.43 -19.69 -3.89
N ILE A 441 -15.76 -18.63 -4.64
CA ILE A 441 -14.97 -17.39 -4.61
C ILE A 441 -14.93 -16.77 -3.20
N PRO A 442 -16.05 -16.61 -2.48
CA PRO A 442 -16.04 -16.17 -1.08
C PRO A 442 -15.18 -17.07 -0.17
N ILE A 443 -15.26 -18.39 -0.33
CA ILE A 443 -14.52 -19.38 0.47
C ILE A 443 -13.01 -19.25 0.22
N LEU A 444 -12.61 -19.23 -1.06
CA LEU A 444 -11.22 -19.05 -1.47
C LEU A 444 -10.66 -17.71 -0.96
N LYS A 445 -11.41 -16.61 -1.12
CA LYS A 445 -11.00 -15.29 -0.60
C LYS A 445 -10.77 -15.33 0.91
N LYS A 446 -11.69 -15.96 1.66
CA LYS A 446 -11.56 -16.13 3.11
C LYS A 446 -10.33 -16.95 3.48
N SER A 447 -10.06 -18.05 2.77
CA SER A 447 -8.88 -18.90 3.01
C SER A 447 -7.57 -18.16 2.73
N LEU A 448 -7.51 -17.34 1.66
CA LEU A 448 -6.33 -16.57 1.27
C LEU A 448 -6.07 -15.32 2.15
N ALA A 449 -7.10 -14.72 2.74
CA ALA A 449 -7.00 -13.43 3.44
C ALA A 449 -6.01 -13.40 4.63
N ASN A 450 -5.71 -14.55 5.23
CA ASN A 450 -4.79 -14.64 6.37
C ASN A 450 -3.31 -14.67 5.97
N LEU A 451 -2.99 -14.98 4.71
CA LEU A 451 -1.61 -15.17 4.23
C LEU A 451 -1.19 -14.16 3.15
N PHE A 452 -2.15 -13.58 2.44
CA PHE A 452 -1.87 -12.67 1.33
C PHE A 452 -2.43 -11.27 1.61
N LYS A 453 -1.60 -10.26 1.34
CA LYS A 453 -1.88 -8.86 1.66
C LYS A 453 -3.08 -8.29 0.91
N THR A 454 -3.32 -8.74 -0.33
CA THR A 454 -4.42 -8.25 -1.16
C THR A 454 -4.94 -9.33 -2.10
N VAL A 455 -6.27 -9.51 -2.14
CA VAL A 455 -6.96 -10.44 -3.05
C VAL A 455 -7.90 -9.66 -3.96
N HIS A 456 -7.57 -9.57 -5.25
CA HIS A 456 -8.37 -8.82 -6.23
C HIS A 456 -9.17 -9.76 -7.12
N ALA A 457 -10.48 -9.52 -7.26
CA ALA A 457 -11.28 -10.19 -8.28
C ALA A 457 -11.20 -9.39 -9.60
N VAL A 458 -10.70 -10.00 -10.69
CA VAL A 458 -10.54 -9.32 -11.99
C VAL A 458 -11.29 -10.11 -13.07
N GLY A 459 -12.08 -9.41 -13.89
CA GLY A 459 -12.73 -9.97 -15.08
C GLY A 459 -11.72 -10.20 -16.22
N LYS A 460 -12.06 -9.80 -17.47
CA LYS A 460 -11.10 -9.86 -18.59
C LYS A 460 -9.80 -9.12 -18.24
N PHE A 461 -8.67 -9.76 -18.47
CA PHE A 461 -7.35 -9.28 -18.05
C PHE A 461 -6.43 -8.97 -19.23
N SER A 462 -5.59 -7.96 -19.03
CA SER A 462 -4.42 -7.65 -19.86
C SER A 462 -3.13 -7.99 -19.11
N VAL A 463 -2.07 -8.39 -19.81
CA VAL A 463 -0.75 -8.70 -19.22
C VAL A 463 -0.23 -7.58 -18.29
N PRO A 464 -0.36 -6.28 -18.64
CA PRO A 464 0.05 -5.18 -17.73
C PRO A 464 -0.68 -5.17 -16.38
N THR A 465 -1.92 -5.65 -16.34
CA THR A 465 -2.69 -5.75 -15.09
C THR A 465 -2.18 -6.89 -14.23
N LEU A 466 -1.83 -8.03 -14.85
CA LEU A 466 -1.31 -9.22 -14.17
C LEU A 466 0.09 -9.01 -13.58
N ASN A 467 0.92 -8.17 -14.20
CA ASN A 467 2.25 -7.81 -13.70
C ASN A 467 2.26 -7.15 -12.31
N LYS A 468 1.10 -6.81 -11.74
CA LYS A 468 0.97 -6.29 -10.37
C LYS A 468 0.84 -7.39 -9.31
N PHE A 469 0.66 -8.64 -9.73
CA PHE A 469 0.33 -9.77 -8.86
C PHE A 469 1.43 -10.82 -8.89
N SER A 470 1.94 -11.19 -7.72
CA SER A 470 2.89 -12.30 -7.57
C SER A 470 2.20 -13.67 -7.63
N ASN A 471 0.89 -13.70 -7.43
CA ASN A 471 0.07 -14.90 -7.47
C ASN A 471 -1.19 -14.66 -8.28
N ILE A 472 -1.60 -15.65 -9.07
CA ILE A 472 -2.80 -15.58 -9.91
C ILE A 472 -3.57 -16.89 -9.72
N VAL A 473 -4.86 -16.79 -9.44
CA VAL A 473 -5.80 -17.91 -9.50
C VAL A 473 -6.72 -17.66 -10.68
N GLN A 474 -6.71 -18.55 -11.67
CA GLN A 474 -7.62 -18.48 -12.80
C GLN A 474 -8.67 -19.56 -12.69
N MET A 475 -9.92 -19.16 -12.64
CA MET A 475 -11.05 -20.06 -12.48
C MET A 475 -11.75 -20.29 -13.81
N TYR A 476 -12.15 -21.53 -14.01
CA TYR A 476 -12.78 -22.04 -15.21
C TYR A 476 -13.97 -22.90 -14.78
N GLU A 477 -15.15 -22.65 -15.34
CA GLU A 477 -16.34 -23.47 -15.08
C GLU A 477 -16.77 -24.12 -16.39
N ARG A 478 -16.85 -25.46 -16.40
CA ARG A 478 -17.24 -26.27 -17.59
C ARG A 478 -16.48 -25.89 -18.87
N GLU A 479 -15.23 -25.44 -18.74
CA GLU A 479 -14.36 -25.07 -19.85
C GLU A 479 -13.35 -26.20 -20.09
N ASN A 480 -13.12 -26.53 -21.36
CA ASN A 480 -12.16 -27.54 -21.74
C ASN A 480 -10.71 -27.11 -21.37
N PRO A 481 -9.97 -27.88 -20.55
CA PRO A 481 -8.62 -27.56 -20.12
C PRO A 481 -7.60 -27.36 -21.26
N TYR A 482 -7.79 -28.00 -22.42
CA TYR A 482 -6.90 -27.80 -23.58
C TYR A 482 -6.90 -26.34 -24.08
N ASN A 483 -8.04 -25.65 -24.02
CA ASN A 483 -8.16 -24.23 -24.41
C ASN A 483 -7.31 -23.31 -23.52
N VAL A 484 -7.01 -23.74 -22.29
CA VAL A 484 -6.19 -22.99 -21.34
C VAL A 484 -4.71 -23.16 -21.69
N ILE A 485 -4.28 -24.38 -22.00
CA ILE A 485 -2.89 -24.69 -22.42
C ILE A 485 -2.47 -23.81 -23.59
N GLU A 486 -3.30 -23.68 -24.62
CA GLU A 486 -2.99 -22.86 -25.80
C GLU A 486 -2.69 -21.39 -25.45
N LYS A 487 -3.34 -20.87 -24.41
CA LYS A 487 -3.21 -19.47 -23.97
C LYS A 487 -2.06 -19.25 -22.99
N MET A 488 -1.48 -20.32 -22.43
CA MET A 488 -0.43 -20.23 -21.41
C MET A 488 0.85 -19.57 -21.91
N SER A 489 1.15 -19.68 -23.20
CA SER A 489 2.30 -19.02 -23.83
C SER A 489 2.33 -17.51 -23.56
N SER A 490 1.17 -16.87 -23.39
CA SER A 490 1.07 -15.45 -23.08
C SER A 490 1.65 -15.05 -21.72
N PHE A 491 1.73 -15.96 -20.75
CA PHE A 491 2.29 -15.69 -19.42
C PHE A 491 3.82 -15.58 -19.40
N GLN A 492 4.52 -15.98 -20.49
CA GLN A 492 5.96 -15.73 -20.63
C GLN A 492 6.31 -14.24 -20.63
N LYS A 493 5.32 -13.37 -20.84
CA LYS A 493 5.47 -11.90 -20.85
C LYS A 493 5.33 -11.27 -19.46
N LEU A 494 5.21 -12.08 -18.40
CA LEU A 494 5.17 -11.56 -17.03
C LEU A 494 6.57 -11.14 -16.59
N ASN A 495 6.68 -9.97 -15.97
CA ASN A 495 7.98 -9.33 -15.66
C ASN A 495 8.49 -9.66 -14.25
N GLN A 496 7.80 -10.55 -13.52
CA GLN A 496 8.15 -10.94 -12.17
C GLN A 496 7.86 -12.42 -11.95
N GLN A 497 8.50 -13.01 -10.94
CA GLN A 497 8.16 -14.37 -10.53
C GLN A 497 6.69 -14.45 -10.15
N THR A 498 5.95 -15.36 -10.80
CA THR A 498 4.49 -15.45 -10.65
C THR A 498 4.04 -16.90 -10.49
N SER A 499 3.27 -17.20 -9.45
CA SER A 499 2.60 -18.50 -9.31
C SER A 499 1.17 -18.41 -9.84
N ILE A 500 0.81 -19.30 -10.76
CA ILE A 500 -0.51 -19.35 -11.38
C ILE A 500 -1.17 -20.69 -11.03
N VAL A 501 -2.35 -20.65 -10.42
CA VAL A 501 -3.18 -21.82 -10.14
C VAL A 501 -4.41 -21.76 -11.04
N HIS A 502 -4.53 -22.73 -11.96
CA HIS A 502 -5.71 -22.91 -12.79
C HIS A 502 -6.69 -23.83 -12.07
N VAL A 503 -7.85 -23.30 -11.70
CA VAL A 503 -8.91 -24.03 -10.99
C VAL A 503 -10.04 -24.33 -11.97
N PHE A 504 -10.36 -25.60 -12.13
CA PHE A 504 -11.44 -26.08 -13.01
C PHE A 504 -12.58 -26.65 -12.17
N LEU A 505 -13.74 -26.03 -12.27
CA LEU A 505 -15.00 -26.52 -11.69
C LEU A 505 -15.76 -27.28 -12.78
N ASN A 506 -15.99 -28.59 -12.57
CA ASN A 506 -16.67 -29.47 -13.52
C ASN A 506 -16.04 -29.42 -14.93
N GLY A 507 -14.71 -29.35 -14.99
CA GLY A 507 -13.96 -29.19 -16.25
C GLY A 507 -13.42 -30.50 -16.85
N PHE A 508 -13.62 -31.63 -16.17
CA PHE A 508 -13.20 -32.94 -16.66
C PHE A 508 -14.41 -33.70 -17.22
N ASP A 509 -14.35 -34.12 -18.48
CA ASP A 509 -15.38 -34.95 -19.11
C ASP A 509 -14.75 -36.13 -19.86
N SER A 510 -15.60 -37.04 -20.36
CA SER A 510 -15.16 -38.24 -21.08
C SER A 510 -14.39 -37.96 -22.39
N THR A 511 -14.34 -36.71 -22.86
CA THR A 511 -13.62 -36.33 -24.08
C THR A 511 -12.14 -36.00 -23.81
N ILE A 512 -11.74 -35.87 -22.55
CA ILE A 512 -10.37 -35.49 -22.18
C ILE A 512 -9.51 -36.74 -21.93
N ASN A 513 -8.50 -36.93 -22.79
CA ASN A 513 -7.43 -37.89 -22.51
C ASN A 513 -6.48 -37.32 -21.44
N PHE A 514 -6.63 -37.79 -20.19
CA PHE A 514 -5.83 -37.30 -19.05
C PHE A 514 -4.32 -37.45 -19.25
N LEU A 515 -3.87 -38.57 -19.82
CA LEU A 515 -2.43 -38.84 -20.00
C LEU A 515 -1.82 -37.86 -21.01
N GLU A 516 -2.54 -37.55 -22.08
CA GLU A 516 -2.12 -36.58 -23.08
C GLU A 516 -2.14 -35.16 -22.52
N PHE A 517 -3.20 -34.78 -21.81
CA PHE A 517 -3.30 -33.50 -21.12
C PHE A 517 -2.12 -33.30 -20.14
N GLN A 518 -1.83 -34.30 -19.31
CA GLN A 518 -0.72 -34.26 -18.36
C GLN A 518 0.64 -34.05 -19.04
N LYS A 519 0.87 -34.67 -20.21
CA LYS A 519 2.11 -34.46 -20.99
C LYS A 519 2.22 -33.01 -21.46
N GLN A 520 1.15 -32.46 -22.03
CA GLN A 520 1.14 -31.09 -22.53
C GLN A 520 1.35 -30.07 -21.40
N VAL A 521 0.67 -30.26 -20.26
CA VAL A 521 0.87 -29.43 -19.05
C VAL A 521 2.34 -29.43 -18.63
N LYS A 522 2.98 -30.61 -18.54
CA LYS A 522 4.40 -30.72 -18.15
C LYS A 522 5.33 -30.00 -19.12
N ILE A 523 5.05 -30.05 -20.42
CA ILE A 523 5.84 -29.34 -21.44
C ILE A 523 5.69 -27.82 -21.25
N CYS A 524 4.47 -27.31 -21.15
CA CYS A 524 4.21 -25.89 -20.95
C CYS A 524 4.80 -25.37 -19.64
N ALA A 525 4.66 -26.13 -18.56
CA ALA A 525 5.21 -25.78 -17.25
C ALA A 525 6.74 -25.65 -17.26
N LYS A 526 7.46 -26.51 -18.01
CA LYS A 526 8.91 -26.38 -18.18
C LYS A 526 9.29 -25.07 -18.86
N VAL A 527 8.57 -24.68 -19.90
CA VAL A 527 8.83 -23.43 -20.63
C VAL A 527 8.52 -22.22 -19.75
N LEU A 528 7.38 -22.22 -19.06
CA LEU A 528 6.99 -21.14 -18.15
C LEU A 528 7.93 -21.00 -16.95
N LYS A 529 8.46 -22.10 -16.44
CA LYS A 529 9.43 -22.09 -15.34
C LYS A 529 10.71 -21.35 -15.73
N LEU A 530 11.16 -21.42 -16.99
CA LEU A 530 12.30 -20.64 -17.48
C LEU A 530 12.00 -19.13 -17.50
N ALA A 531 10.73 -18.75 -17.63
CA ALA A 531 10.26 -17.37 -17.52
C ALA A 531 9.88 -16.98 -16.06
N ASN A 532 10.33 -17.75 -15.06
CA ASN A 532 9.97 -17.56 -13.64
C ASN A 532 8.46 -17.64 -13.33
N VAL A 533 7.70 -18.34 -14.17
CA VAL A 533 6.27 -18.59 -13.95
C VAL A 533 6.04 -20.04 -13.51
N LEU A 534 5.44 -20.21 -12.34
CA LEU A 534 5.05 -21.51 -11.82
C LEU A 534 3.57 -21.74 -12.10
N VAL A 535 3.19 -22.93 -12.57
CA VAL A 535 1.81 -23.25 -12.94
C VAL A 535 1.34 -24.51 -12.23
N TYR A 536 0.11 -24.48 -11.72
CA TYR A 536 -0.54 -25.58 -11.03
C TYR A 536 -1.97 -25.74 -11.54
N PHE A 537 -2.49 -26.95 -11.53
CA PHE A 537 -3.86 -27.25 -11.97
C PHE A 537 -4.62 -27.95 -10.85
N VAL A 538 -5.79 -27.44 -10.52
CA VAL A 538 -6.67 -28.00 -9.50
C VAL A 538 -8.04 -28.24 -10.13
N PHE A 539 -8.56 -29.45 -9.98
CA PHE A 539 -9.86 -29.87 -10.52
C PHE A 539 -10.83 -30.18 -9.40
N HIS A 540 -12.08 -29.71 -9.55
CA HIS A 540 -13.21 -30.06 -8.70
C HIS A 540 -14.27 -30.77 -9.53
N GLU A 541 -14.85 -31.84 -8.97
CA GLU A 541 -16.04 -32.49 -9.52
C GLU A 541 -17.16 -32.49 -8.47
N GLU A 542 -18.28 -31.81 -8.78
CA GLU A 542 -19.43 -31.67 -7.85
C GLU A 542 -20.12 -33.01 -7.50
N THR A 543 -19.83 -34.07 -8.24
CA THR A 543 -20.47 -35.39 -8.07
C THR A 543 -19.92 -36.21 -6.90
N ASP A 544 -18.82 -35.78 -6.28
CA ASP A 544 -18.21 -36.49 -5.15
C ASP A 544 -18.62 -35.86 -3.80
N PRO A 545 -19.43 -36.56 -2.97
CA PRO A 545 -19.91 -36.02 -1.69
C PRO A 545 -18.81 -35.86 -0.62
N THR A 546 -17.58 -36.34 -0.84
CA THR A 546 -16.45 -36.09 0.08
C THR A 546 -15.70 -34.79 -0.18
N ASN A 547 -15.96 -34.12 -1.31
CA ASN A 547 -15.14 -33.01 -1.79
C ASN A 547 -15.74 -31.66 -1.36
N SER A 548 -15.03 -30.92 -0.51
CA SER A 548 -15.48 -29.61 -0.04
C SER A 548 -14.75 -28.45 -0.73
N PHE A 549 -15.46 -27.37 -0.98
CA PHE A 549 -14.86 -26.12 -1.43
C PHE A 549 -13.83 -25.58 -0.45
N GLU A 550 -13.93 -25.89 0.84
CA GLU A 550 -12.92 -25.57 1.85
C GLU A 550 -11.58 -26.28 1.60
N GLU A 551 -11.59 -27.58 1.33
CA GLU A 551 -10.39 -28.37 1.04
C GLU A 551 -9.71 -27.90 -0.24
N MET A 552 -10.50 -27.63 -1.27
CA MET A 552 -9.98 -27.03 -2.50
C MET A 552 -9.33 -25.67 -2.24
N ALA A 553 -9.98 -24.80 -1.46
CA ALA A 553 -9.45 -23.48 -1.13
C ALA A 553 -8.13 -23.59 -0.36
N ASP A 554 -8.03 -24.55 0.56
CA ASP A 554 -6.82 -24.83 1.33
C ASP A 554 -5.69 -25.42 0.48
N MET A 555 -6.02 -26.24 -0.52
CA MET A 555 -5.05 -26.72 -1.51
C MET A 555 -4.51 -25.57 -2.36
N VAL A 556 -5.39 -24.72 -2.92
CA VAL A 556 -4.98 -23.54 -3.70
C VAL A 556 -4.11 -22.61 -2.85
N LYS A 557 -4.52 -22.34 -1.60
CA LYS A 557 -3.75 -21.57 -0.63
C LYS A 557 -2.35 -22.15 -0.41
N SER A 558 -2.25 -23.48 -0.24
CA SER A 558 -0.97 -24.16 0.00
C SER A 558 -0.05 -24.09 -1.22
N LEU A 559 -0.58 -24.30 -2.43
CA LEU A 559 0.19 -24.20 -3.67
C LEU A 559 0.76 -22.79 -3.89
N LEU A 560 -0.05 -21.75 -3.64
CA LEU A 560 0.41 -20.37 -3.71
C LEU A 560 1.43 -20.06 -2.61
N PHE A 561 1.15 -20.46 -1.36
CA PHE A 561 2.02 -20.19 -0.22
C PHE A 561 3.39 -20.86 -0.38
N ASP A 562 3.44 -22.11 -0.82
CA ASP A 562 4.70 -22.81 -1.01
C ASP A 562 5.45 -22.35 -2.25
N SER A 563 4.72 -22.09 -3.35
CA SER A 563 5.28 -21.69 -4.65
C SER A 563 6.46 -22.59 -5.04
N ASN A 564 6.29 -23.90 -4.85
CA ASN A 564 7.35 -24.89 -5.01
C ASN A 564 7.59 -25.19 -6.51
N PRO A 565 8.80 -24.92 -7.04
CA PRO A 565 9.10 -25.09 -8.45
C PRO A 565 9.24 -26.55 -8.89
N HIS A 566 9.36 -27.51 -7.96
CA HIS A 566 9.49 -28.95 -8.28
C HIS A 566 8.15 -29.60 -8.63
N ILE A 567 7.05 -29.03 -8.15
CA ILE A 567 5.67 -29.50 -8.42
C ILE A 567 4.94 -28.61 -9.43
N SER A 568 5.65 -27.69 -10.10
CA SER A 568 5.10 -26.93 -11.22
C SER A 568 4.74 -27.87 -12.38
N GLY A 569 3.54 -27.72 -12.94
CA GLY A 569 2.95 -28.61 -13.92
C GLY A 569 2.26 -29.85 -13.33
N SER A 570 2.07 -29.89 -12.00
CA SER A 570 1.27 -30.93 -11.35
C SER A 570 -0.24 -30.64 -11.48
N ILE A 571 -1.00 -31.73 -11.53
CA ILE A 571 -2.46 -31.73 -11.57
C ILE A 571 -2.96 -32.33 -10.26
N PHE A 572 -3.86 -31.62 -9.58
CA PHE A 572 -4.46 -32.01 -8.32
C PHE A 572 -5.97 -32.12 -8.47
N PHE A 573 -6.58 -33.03 -7.71
CA PHE A 573 -8.02 -33.24 -7.65
C PHE A 573 -8.48 -33.04 -6.21
N SER A 574 -9.64 -32.42 -6.04
CA SER A 574 -10.22 -32.09 -4.75
C SER A 574 -11.72 -32.17 -4.74
#